data_AF-A0AAD5SYN9-F1
#
_entry.id   AF-A0AAD5SYN9-F1
#
_cell.length_a   1.000
_cell.length_b   1.000
_cell.length_c   1.000
_cell.angle_alpha   90.00
_cell.angle_beta   90.00
_cell.angle_gamma   90.00
#
_symmetry.space_group_name_H-M   'P 1'
#
loop_
_entity.id
_entity.type
_entity.pdbx_description
1 polymer ?
#
loop_
_entity_poly.entity_id
_entity_poly.type
_entity_poly.pdbx_seq_one_letter_code
_entity_poly.pdbx_strand_id
1 'polypeptide(L)'
;MNSLRTLRVGLRSFQTSAASKLAQATDAPASVKAPLLKTFEIYRWNPDTPDIAPKLQTYKVDLNSCGPMVLDALIKIKNEDDTTLTFRRSCREGICGSCAMNIGGGNTLACLSRIDRDTSKTVKIYPLPHMYVVKDLVPDLTHFYKQYKSIEPYLKQKTPPPERENLQSIEDRKKLVC
;
A
#
# COMPACT_ATOMS: atom_id res chain seq x y z
N MET A 1 -52.74 -15.35 -72.47
CA MET A 1 -52.98 -14.41 -71.35
C MET A 1 -51.67 -14.20 -70.62
N ASN A 2 -51.24 -12.94 -70.56
CA ASN A 2 -50.23 -12.34 -69.67
C ASN A 2 -48.78 -12.83 -69.76
N SER A 3 -47.75 -12.01 -69.65
CA SER A 3 -47.51 -10.56 -69.81
C SER A 3 -46.01 -10.43 -69.50
N LEU A 4 -45.22 -9.93 -70.45
CA LEU A 4 -43.81 -9.57 -70.25
C LEU A 4 -43.67 -8.55 -69.12
N ARG A 5 -42.84 -8.83 -68.10
CA ARG A 5 -42.21 -7.77 -67.28
C ARG A 5 -40.77 -8.12 -66.89
N THR A 6 -39.87 -7.40 -67.53
CA THR A 6 -38.45 -7.21 -67.29
C THR A 6 -38.19 -6.78 -65.84
N LEU A 7 -37.37 -7.53 -65.10
CA LEU A 7 -36.90 -7.12 -63.78
C LEU A 7 -35.68 -6.21 -63.95
N ARG A 8 -35.91 -4.89 -63.86
CA ARG A 8 -34.87 -3.85 -63.84
C ARG A 8 -34.04 -4.00 -62.56
N VAL A 9 -32.74 -4.26 -62.70
CA VAL A 9 -31.75 -4.06 -61.64
C VAL A 9 -31.63 -2.56 -61.40
N GLY A 10 -32.35 -2.05 -60.41
CA GLY A 10 -32.21 -0.67 -59.96
C GLY A 10 -30.96 -0.53 -59.10
N LEU A 11 -29.95 0.18 -59.60
CA LEU A 11 -28.87 0.76 -58.78
C LEU A 11 -29.53 1.61 -57.69
N ARG A 12 -29.51 1.14 -56.44
CA ARG A 12 -29.77 2.00 -55.29
C ARG A 12 -28.45 2.65 -54.91
N SER A 13 -28.36 3.94 -55.23
CA SER A 13 -27.33 4.84 -54.76
C SER A 13 -27.36 4.90 -53.23
N PHE A 14 -26.33 4.35 -52.59
CA PHE A 14 -26.05 4.65 -51.20
C PHE A 14 -25.51 6.07 -51.14
N GLN A 15 -26.37 7.01 -50.78
CA GLN A 15 -25.95 8.36 -50.40
C GLN A 15 -25.12 8.24 -49.12
N THR A 16 -23.82 8.46 -49.22
CA THR A 16 -22.95 8.64 -48.06
C THR A 16 -23.38 9.92 -47.35
N SER A 17 -24.06 9.77 -46.21
CA SER A 17 -24.29 10.86 -45.28
C SER A 17 -22.95 11.46 -44.85
N ALA A 18 -22.95 12.79 -44.77
CA ALA A 18 -21.80 13.65 -44.55
C ALA A 18 -20.90 13.17 -43.39
N ALA A 19 -19.60 13.38 -43.58
CA ALA A 19 -18.54 13.15 -42.60
C ALA A 19 -18.96 13.64 -41.20
N SER A 20 -19.14 12.70 -40.27
CA SER A 20 -19.14 13.04 -38.84
C SER A 20 -17.79 13.66 -38.53
N LYS A 21 -17.80 14.96 -38.20
CA LYS A 21 -16.65 15.64 -37.62
C LYS A 21 -16.24 14.85 -36.38
N LEU A 22 -15.08 14.19 -36.45
CA LEU A 22 -14.41 13.67 -35.27
C LEU A 22 -14.28 14.86 -34.31
N ALA A 23 -14.90 14.77 -33.14
CA ALA A 23 -14.63 15.71 -32.06
C ALA A 23 -13.13 15.59 -31.74
N GLN A 24 -12.37 16.63 -32.05
CA GLN A 24 -10.99 16.74 -31.61
C GLN A 24 -11.01 16.68 -30.09
N ALA A 25 -10.36 15.66 -29.52
CA ALA A 25 -10.01 15.64 -28.13
C ALA A 25 -9.14 16.87 -27.88
N THR A 26 -9.71 17.90 -27.28
CA THR A 26 -8.94 19.00 -26.71
C THR A 26 -8.12 18.41 -25.58
N ASP A 27 -6.81 18.27 -25.79
CA ASP A 27 -5.82 18.18 -24.72
C ASP A 27 -5.93 19.47 -23.88
N ALA A 28 -6.87 19.47 -22.94
CA ALA A 28 -6.87 20.44 -21.88
C ALA A 28 -5.63 20.13 -21.02
N PRO A 29 -4.69 21.06 -20.82
CA PRO A 29 -3.60 20.84 -19.90
C PRO A 29 -4.21 20.54 -18.54
N ALA A 30 -3.86 19.39 -17.96
CA ALA A 30 -4.23 19.04 -16.61
C ALA A 30 -3.88 20.24 -15.72
N SER A 31 -4.90 20.85 -15.09
CA SER A 31 -4.68 22.02 -14.25
C SER A 31 -3.67 21.64 -13.17
N VAL A 32 -2.46 22.20 -13.22
CA VAL A 32 -1.42 21.93 -12.24
C VAL A 32 -1.88 22.58 -10.94
N LYS A 33 -2.52 21.81 -10.07
CA LYS A 33 -2.85 22.24 -8.71
C LYS A 33 -1.53 22.61 -8.03
N ALA A 34 -1.52 23.74 -7.30
CA ALA A 34 -0.34 24.16 -6.56
C ALA A 34 0.18 23.01 -5.67
N PRO A 35 1.50 22.74 -5.66
CA PRO A 35 2.06 21.60 -4.96
C PRO A 35 1.81 21.71 -3.46
N LEU A 36 1.26 20.65 -2.86
CA LEU A 36 0.96 20.62 -1.44
C LEU A 36 2.08 19.87 -0.74
N LEU A 37 3.16 20.59 -0.44
CA LEU A 37 4.39 20.01 0.11
C LEU A 37 4.22 19.70 1.60
N LYS A 38 4.32 18.41 1.94
CA LYS A 38 4.34 17.90 3.31
C LYS A 38 5.75 17.49 3.71
N THR A 39 6.12 17.84 4.92
CA THR A 39 7.45 17.53 5.47
C THR A 39 7.41 16.27 6.33
N PHE A 40 8.30 15.32 6.03
CA PHE A 40 8.51 14.09 6.76
C PHE A 40 9.92 14.08 7.37
N GLU A 41 10.02 13.83 8.67
CA GLU A 41 11.29 13.63 9.37
C GLU A 41 11.45 12.15 9.65
N ILE A 42 12.44 11.51 9.01
CA ILE A 42 12.62 10.06 9.05
C ILE A 42 13.92 9.73 9.78
N TYR A 43 13.84 8.80 10.72
CA TYR A 43 15.00 8.23 11.39
C TYR A 43 15.88 7.44 10.40
N ARG A 44 17.17 7.79 10.37
CA ARG A 44 18.18 7.17 9.50
C ARG A 44 19.34 6.64 10.33
N TRP A 45 19.70 5.39 10.07
CA TRP A 45 20.88 4.75 10.64
C TRP A 45 21.35 3.64 9.71
N ASN A 46 22.66 3.59 9.44
CA ASN A 46 23.24 2.61 8.54
C ASN A 46 24.29 1.76 9.27
N PRO A 47 24.13 0.42 9.34
CA PRO A 47 25.10 -0.47 9.99
C PRO A 47 26.47 -0.49 9.30
N ASP A 48 26.53 -0.17 8.00
CA ASP A 48 27.78 -0.16 7.23
C ASP A 48 28.72 1.00 7.63
N THR A 49 28.17 2.03 8.28
CA THR A 49 28.91 3.21 8.75
C THR A 49 28.59 3.45 10.23
N PRO A 50 29.12 2.60 11.14
CA PRO A 50 28.74 2.59 12.55
C PRO A 50 29.15 3.87 13.30
N ASP A 51 30.15 4.59 12.79
CA ASP A 51 30.65 5.84 13.39
C ASP A 51 29.65 7.00 13.30
N ILE A 52 28.68 6.91 12.40
CA ILE A 52 27.66 7.94 12.19
C ILE A 52 26.50 7.69 13.16
N ALA A 53 26.33 8.60 14.10
CA ALA A 53 25.20 8.57 15.01
C ALA A 53 23.85 8.64 14.24
N PRO A 54 22.78 8.00 14.77
CA PRO A 54 21.47 8.10 14.15
C PRO A 54 21.00 9.54 13.99
N LYS A 55 20.41 9.84 12.84
CA LYS A 55 19.97 11.20 12.50
C LYS A 55 18.54 11.22 11.99
N LEU A 56 17.89 12.37 12.12
CA LEU A 56 16.63 12.65 11.44
C LEU A 56 16.94 13.33 10.12
N GLN A 57 16.43 12.75 9.04
CA GLN A 57 16.51 13.34 7.70
C GLN A 57 15.15 13.83 7.26
N THR A 58 15.12 15.03 6.71
CA THR A 58 13.89 15.71 6.30
C THR A 58 13.66 15.53 4.81
N TYR A 59 12.45 15.11 4.44
CA TYR A 59 12.00 14.97 3.06
C TYR A 59 10.73 15.80 2.85
N LYS A 60 10.60 16.40 1.67
CA LYS A 60 9.40 17.16 1.27
C LYS A 60 8.71 16.42 0.14
N VAL A 61 7.49 15.99 0.37
CA VAL A 61 6.70 15.22 -0.60
C VAL A 61 5.47 16.02 -0.98
N ASP A 62 5.20 16.12 -2.28
CA ASP A 62 3.95 16.69 -2.78
C ASP A 62 2.79 15.70 -2.61
N LEU A 63 1.78 16.09 -1.81
CA LEU A 63 0.61 15.25 -1.54
C LEU A 63 -0.37 15.17 -2.72
N ASN A 64 -0.24 16.03 -3.74
CA ASN A 64 -1.09 15.92 -4.94
C ASN A 64 -0.64 14.78 -5.87
N SER A 65 0.66 14.43 -5.82
CA SER A 65 1.29 13.36 -6.59
C SER A 65 1.62 12.12 -5.74
N CYS A 66 1.04 12.02 -4.55
CA CYS A 66 1.25 10.93 -3.60
C CYS A 66 -0.10 10.28 -3.20
N GLY A 67 -0.07 8.99 -2.88
CA GLY A 67 -1.21 8.31 -2.27
C GLY A 67 -1.54 8.86 -0.87
N PRO A 68 -2.72 8.54 -0.32
CA PRO A 68 -3.21 9.11 0.93
C PRO A 68 -2.52 8.56 2.18
N MET A 69 -1.79 7.44 2.08
CA MET A 69 -1.20 6.75 3.24
C MET A 69 0.28 7.09 3.41
N VAL A 70 0.78 7.01 4.64
CA VAL A 70 2.20 7.28 4.94
C VAL A 70 3.12 6.31 4.20
N LEU A 71 2.70 5.06 4.00
CA LEU A 71 3.46 4.11 3.19
C LEU A 71 3.67 4.60 1.75
N ASP A 72 2.68 5.27 1.16
CA ASP A 72 2.79 5.79 -0.21
C ASP A 72 3.87 6.88 -0.28
N ALA A 73 3.90 7.76 0.72
CA ALA A 73 4.95 8.78 0.84
C ALA A 73 6.34 8.15 1.02
N LEU A 74 6.48 7.12 1.86
CA LEU A 74 7.75 6.42 2.05
C LEU A 74 8.24 5.74 0.75
N ILE A 75 7.34 5.14 -0.02
CA ILE A 75 7.67 4.54 -1.31
C ILE A 75 8.05 5.61 -2.32
N LYS A 76 7.33 6.74 -2.36
CA LYS A 76 7.63 7.87 -3.24
C LYS A 76 9.01 8.45 -2.94
N ILE A 77 9.31 8.72 -1.67
CA ILE A 77 10.65 9.17 -1.23
C ILE A 77 11.72 8.17 -1.68
N LYS A 78 11.48 6.86 -1.48
CA LYS A 78 12.46 5.84 -1.87
C LYS A 78 12.68 5.78 -3.39
N ASN A 79 11.63 5.96 -4.18
CA ASN A 79 11.70 5.82 -5.63
C ASN A 79 12.25 7.07 -6.33
N GLU A 80 11.93 8.25 -5.81
CA GLU A 80 12.20 9.52 -6.49
C GLU A 80 13.35 10.32 -5.85
N ASP A 81 13.44 10.34 -4.51
CA ASP A 81 14.37 11.21 -3.79
C ASP A 81 15.61 10.45 -3.26
N ASP A 82 15.41 9.32 -2.58
CA ASP A 82 16.45 8.61 -1.86
C ASP A 82 16.22 7.09 -1.83
N THR A 83 16.85 6.41 -2.79
CA THR A 83 16.80 4.95 -2.92
C THR A 83 17.44 4.19 -1.76
N THR A 84 18.23 4.86 -0.92
CA THR A 84 18.90 4.22 0.24
C THR A 84 17.97 4.01 1.43
N LEU A 85 16.82 4.73 1.49
CA LEU A 85 15.85 4.62 2.56
C LEU A 85 15.31 3.19 2.69
N THR A 86 15.47 2.56 3.85
CA THR A 86 15.11 1.16 4.05
C THR A 86 13.96 0.99 5.05
N PHE A 87 12.93 0.23 4.66
CA PHE A 87 11.78 -0.13 5.51
C PHE A 87 11.15 -1.44 5.02
N ARG A 88 10.40 -2.12 5.90
CA ARG A 88 9.67 -3.35 5.56
C ARG A 88 8.25 -3.03 5.05
N ARG A 89 7.85 -3.66 3.94
CA ARG A 89 6.48 -3.59 3.38
C ARG A 89 6.16 -4.81 2.52
N SER A 90 4.89 -5.21 2.52
CA SER A 90 4.38 -6.30 1.66
C SER A 90 2.92 -6.06 1.22
N CYS A 91 1.93 -6.31 2.09
CA CYS A 91 0.51 -6.40 1.70
C CYS A 91 -0.23 -5.10 1.36
N ARG A 92 0.28 -3.92 1.75
CA ARG A 92 -0.33 -2.58 1.55
C ARG A 92 -1.77 -2.38 2.07
N GLU A 93 -2.36 -3.36 2.75
CA GLU A 93 -3.76 -3.31 3.26
C GLU A 93 -3.89 -3.66 4.75
N GLY A 94 -2.75 -3.72 5.46
CA GLY A 94 -2.71 -3.85 6.92
C GLY A 94 -2.80 -5.27 7.47
N ILE A 95 -2.87 -6.30 6.63
CA ILE A 95 -3.02 -7.69 7.11
C ILE A 95 -1.71 -8.34 7.55
N CYS A 96 -0.59 -8.05 6.88
CA CYS A 96 0.68 -8.75 7.16
C CYS A 96 1.49 -8.20 8.34
N GLY A 97 1.16 -7.00 8.85
CA GLY A 97 1.90 -6.34 9.93
C GLY A 97 3.34 -5.88 9.61
N SER A 98 3.85 -6.06 8.40
CA SER A 98 5.27 -5.81 8.09
C SER A 98 5.71 -4.34 8.18
N CYS A 99 4.79 -3.38 7.98
CA CYS A 99 5.09 -1.94 7.98
C CYS A 99 4.78 -1.25 9.32
N ALA A 100 4.91 -1.98 10.42
CA ALA A 100 4.75 -1.44 11.76
C ALA A 100 5.91 -0.49 12.09
N MET A 101 5.57 0.75 12.48
CA MET A 101 6.53 1.79 12.84
C MET A 101 5.86 2.85 13.73
N ASN A 102 6.64 3.77 14.29
CA ASN A 102 6.10 4.88 15.05
C ASN A 102 5.92 6.10 14.13
N ILE A 103 4.69 6.59 14.02
CA ILE A 103 4.31 7.71 13.16
C ILE A 103 3.65 8.76 14.03
N GLY A 104 4.25 9.95 14.11
CA GLY A 104 3.72 11.06 14.91
C GLY A 104 3.63 10.75 16.41
N GLY A 105 4.47 9.85 16.92
CA GLY A 105 4.48 9.41 18.32
C GLY A 105 3.64 8.15 18.60
N GLY A 106 2.76 7.73 17.69
CA GLY A 106 1.95 6.52 17.84
C GLY A 106 2.48 5.33 17.05
N ASN A 107 2.43 4.13 17.62
CA ASN A 107 2.76 2.90 16.90
C ASN A 107 1.58 2.50 16.01
N THR A 108 1.80 2.41 14.71
CA THR A 108 0.76 2.06 13.74
C THR A 108 1.34 1.41 12.49
N LEU A 109 0.48 0.96 11.59
CA LEU A 109 0.87 0.44 10.28
C LEU A 109 0.90 1.59 9.28
N ALA A 110 2.06 1.81 8.64
CA ALA A 110 2.21 2.89 7.67
C ALA A 110 1.22 2.82 6.50
N CYS A 111 0.76 1.62 6.13
CA CYS A 111 -0.23 1.43 5.05
C CYS A 111 -1.66 1.78 5.45
N LEU A 112 -1.97 1.89 6.74
CA LEU A 112 -3.29 2.29 7.23
C LEU A 112 -3.30 3.70 7.83
N SER A 113 -2.12 4.25 8.12
CA SER A 113 -1.97 5.60 8.63
C SER A 113 -2.13 6.61 7.49
N ARG A 114 -3.20 7.41 7.56
CA ARG A 114 -3.44 8.51 6.61
C ARG A 114 -2.50 9.67 6.90
N ILE A 115 -2.02 10.29 5.84
CA ILE A 115 -1.22 11.52 5.93
C ILE A 115 -2.15 12.68 6.27
N ASP A 116 -1.82 13.43 7.32
CA ASP A 116 -2.47 14.71 7.60
C ASP A 116 -2.09 15.74 6.53
N ARG A 117 -3.11 16.31 5.86
CA ARG A 117 -2.94 17.31 4.80
C ARG A 117 -2.52 18.69 5.33
N ASP A 118 -2.53 18.90 6.65
CA ASP A 118 -2.02 20.12 7.27
C ASP A 118 -0.50 20.23 7.09
N THR A 119 -0.05 21.02 6.11
CA THR A 119 1.38 21.17 5.77
C THR A 119 2.20 21.88 6.84
N SER A 120 1.56 22.54 7.82
CA SER A 120 2.26 23.21 8.92
C SER A 120 2.92 22.21 9.89
N LYS A 121 2.37 20.99 9.98
CA LYS A 121 2.87 19.95 10.89
C LYS A 121 3.84 19.02 10.18
N THR A 122 5.00 18.79 10.79
CA THR A 122 5.95 17.76 10.34
C THR A 122 5.53 16.39 10.87
N VAL A 123 5.62 15.36 10.01
CA VAL A 123 5.35 13.97 10.42
C VAL A 123 6.67 13.31 10.75
N LYS A 124 6.86 12.95 12.02
CA LYS A 124 8.06 12.23 12.47
C LYS A 124 7.83 10.74 12.37
N ILE A 125 8.78 10.03 11.77
CA ILE A 125 8.74 8.59 11.56
C ILE A 125 9.97 7.96 12.19
N TYR A 126 9.71 7.07 13.14
CA TYR A 126 10.72 6.29 13.86
C TYR A 126 10.47 4.80 13.70
N PRO A 127 11.49 3.94 13.87
CA PRO A 127 11.28 2.52 14.05
C PRO A 127 10.43 2.24 15.30
N LEU A 128 10.02 0.98 15.49
CA LEU A 128 9.33 0.58 16.70
C LEU A 128 10.16 0.91 17.95
N PRO A 129 9.55 1.51 18.99
CA PRO A 129 10.28 1.95 20.18
C PRO A 129 10.89 0.76 20.93
N HIS A 130 12.01 1.00 21.59
CA HIS A 130 12.74 0.01 22.40
C HIS A 130 13.15 -1.28 21.67
N MET A 131 13.24 -1.26 20.34
CA MET A 131 13.79 -2.36 19.55
C MET A 131 15.18 -2.00 19.02
N TYR A 132 16.06 -2.99 18.88
CA TYR A 132 17.33 -2.80 18.18
C TYR A 132 17.06 -2.53 16.70
N VAL A 133 17.67 -1.50 16.15
CA VAL A 133 17.53 -1.14 14.74
C VAL A 133 18.60 -1.86 13.93
N VAL A 134 18.19 -2.53 12.84
CA VAL A 134 19.09 -3.19 11.89
C VAL A 134 19.54 -2.23 10.80
N LYS A 135 18.62 -1.39 10.29
CA LYS A 135 18.90 -0.31 9.33
C LYS A 135 17.67 0.60 9.22
N ASP A 136 17.84 1.91 9.28
CA ASP A 136 16.78 2.91 9.15
C ASP A 136 15.52 2.57 9.98
N LEU A 137 14.42 2.20 9.32
CA LEU A 137 13.13 1.88 9.95
C LEU A 137 12.92 0.38 10.16
N VAL A 138 13.96 -0.44 10.05
CA VAL A 138 13.90 -1.90 10.17
C VAL A 138 14.37 -2.33 11.55
N PRO A 139 13.46 -2.69 12.48
CA PRO A 139 13.83 -3.27 13.76
C PRO A 139 14.15 -4.77 13.65
N ASP A 140 14.98 -5.25 14.57
CA ASP A 140 15.15 -6.67 14.83
C ASP A 140 13.95 -7.22 15.62
N LEU A 141 13.25 -8.18 15.03
CA LEU A 141 12.08 -8.84 15.62
C LEU A 141 12.41 -10.26 16.13
N THR A 142 13.69 -10.65 16.12
CA THR A 142 14.12 -12.01 16.50
C THR A 142 13.70 -12.34 17.94
N HIS A 143 13.84 -11.40 18.87
CA HIS A 143 13.43 -11.61 20.26
C HIS A 143 11.90 -11.78 20.38
N PHE A 144 11.13 -10.96 19.67
CA PHE A 144 9.67 -11.06 19.63
C PHE A 144 9.20 -12.43 19.13
N TYR A 145 9.79 -12.95 18.05
CA TYR A 145 9.44 -14.28 17.53
C TYR A 145 9.87 -15.41 18.45
N LYS A 146 10.98 -15.27 19.18
CA LYS A 146 11.39 -16.26 20.20
C LYS A 146 10.38 -16.34 21.34
N GLN A 147 9.89 -15.21 21.83
CA GLN A 147 8.82 -15.17 22.85
C GLN A 147 7.54 -15.83 22.33
N TYR A 148 7.12 -15.51 21.10
CA TYR A 148 5.95 -16.15 20.48
C TYR A 148 6.12 -17.67 20.34
N LYS A 149 7.31 -18.15 20.01
CA LYS A 149 7.58 -19.59 19.93
C LYS A 149 7.52 -20.27 21.30
N SER A 150 7.93 -19.60 22.39
CA SER A 150 7.98 -20.20 23.73
C SER A 150 6.62 -20.56 24.32
N ILE A 151 5.54 -19.93 23.87
CA ILE A 151 4.17 -20.27 24.31
C ILE A 151 3.58 -21.46 23.54
N GLU A 152 4.34 -22.03 22.58
CA GLU A 152 3.92 -23.15 21.74
C GLU A 152 2.51 -22.93 21.14
N PRO A 153 2.33 -21.91 20.28
CA PRO A 153 1.02 -21.47 19.79
C PRO A 153 0.50 -22.37 18.67
N TYR A 154 0.43 -23.67 18.94
CA TYR A 154 -0.09 -24.71 18.06
C TYR A 154 -0.96 -25.68 18.85
N LEU A 155 -1.81 -26.43 18.15
CA LEU A 155 -2.72 -27.37 18.79
C LEU A 155 -1.93 -28.55 19.39
N LYS A 156 -1.99 -28.70 20.71
CA LYS A 156 -1.40 -29.84 21.44
C LYS A 156 -2.50 -30.84 21.78
N GLN A 157 -2.42 -32.06 21.23
CA GLN A 157 -3.39 -33.13 21.47
C GLN A 157 -2.82 -34.14 22.48
N LYS A 158 -3.69 -34.69 23.34
CA LYS A 158 -3.32 -35.74 24.30
C LYS A 158 -3.38 -37.14 23.68
N THR A 159 -4.24 -37.31 22.68
CA THR A 159 -4.50 -38.58 21.99
C THR A 159 -3.91 -38.52 20.59
N PRO A 160 -3.57 -39.68 19.99
CA PRO A 160 -3.13 -39.73 18.60
C PRO A 160 -4.23 -39.18 17.66
N PRO A 161 -3.84 -38.63 16.49
CA PRO A 161 -4.80 -38.12 15.52
C PRO A 161 -5.76 -39.24 15.07
N PRO A 162 -7.08 -39.00 15.06
CA PRO A 162 -8.05 -39.95 14.53
C PRO A 162 -7.91 -40.11 13.00
N GLU A 163 -8.56 -41.12 12.44
CA GLU A 163 -8.58 -41.38 10.98
C GLU A 163 -9.23 -40.24 10.18
N ARG A 164 -10.07 -39.41 10.83
CA ARG A 164 -10.79 -38.26 10.25
C ARG A 164 -10.54 -36.98 11.06
N GLU A 165 -11.23 -35.88 10.75
CA GLU A 165 -11.15 -34.66 11.57
C GLU A 165 -11.66 -34.84 13.01
N ASN A 166 -11.19 -33.99 13.91
CA ASN A 166 -11.74 -33.89 15.26
C ASN A 166 -13.04 -33.08 15.20
N LEU A 167 -14.15 -33.68 15.65
CA LEU A 167 -15.44 -33.00 15.72
C LEU A 167 -15.41 -31.94 16.84
N GLN A 168 -15.81 -30.72 16.50
CA GLN A 168 -15.98 -29.62 17.46
C GLN A 168 -17.45 -29.21 17.49
N SER A 169 -18.06 -29.27 18.68
CA SER A 169 -19.45 -28.82 18.87
C SER A 169 -19.57 -27.30 18.78
N ILE A 170 -20.76 -26.78 18.48
CA ILE A 170 -21.03 -25.33 18.47
C ILE A 170 -20.78 -24.72 19.86
N GLU A 171 -21.12 -25.44 20.93
CA GLU A 171 -20.90 -25.01 22.31
C GLU A 171 -19.41 -24.91 22.65
N ASP A 172 -18.58 -25.85 22.21
CA ASP A 172 -17.14 -25.80 22.43
C ASP A 172 -16.47 -24.73 21.59
N ARG A 173 -16.95 -24.49 20.36
CA ARG A 173 -16.46 -23.39 19.52
C ARG A 173 -16.72 -22.03 20.18
N LYS A 174 -17.86 -21.84 20.85
CA LYS A 174 -18.16 -20.60 21.58
C LYS A 174 -17.19 -20.31 22.72
N LYS A 175 -16.56 -21.34 23.32
CA LYS A 175 -15.55 -21.15 24.38
C LYS A 175 -14.21 -20.58 23.86
N LEU A 176 -13.96 -20.63 22.55
CA LEU A 176 -12.71 -20.17 21.93
C LEU A 176 -12.77 -18.72 21.43
N VAL A 177 -13.97 -18.16 21.28
CA VAL A 177 -14.18 -16.82 20.75
C VAL A 177 -14.55 -15.91 21.92
N CYS A 178 -13.66 -14.98 22.25
CA CYS A 178 -13.96 -13.87 23.16
C CYS A 178 -14.93 -12.89 22.51
#